data_AF-A0A7S3NYW7-F1
#
_entry.id   AF-A0A7S3NYW7-F1
#
_cell.length_a   1.000
_cell.length_b   1.000
_cell.length_c   1.000
_cell.angle_alpha   90.00
_cell.angle_beta   90.00
_cell.angle_gamma   90.00
#
_symmetry.space_group_name_H-M   'P 1'
#
loop_
_entity.id
_entity.type
_entity.pdbx_description
1 polymer ?
#
loop_
_entity_poly.entity_id
_entity_poly.type
_entity_poly.pdbx_seq_one_letter_code
_entity_poly.pdbx_strand_id
1 'polypeptide(L)'
;GRNEHVPREMASITKIMTSYLVYRIMKRFKINPKKEMITVSKYASGITGTTAKLKEGDILSVYDMLHGLLLPSGNDAATALAEHFAVIIKEDREKQAISSKNPRLAKQNSKGEWEFNKMIYGHSGIDNKKAVKSRNLVKLFVEEMNKTAVLLEMHNTSYSNPHGMC
;
A
#
# COMPACT_ATOMS: atom_id res chain seq x y z
N GLY A 1 0.47 30.69 -15.35
CA GLY A 1 1.71 30.21 -16.01
C GLY A 1 1.34 29.46 -17.29
N ARG A 2 2.24 29.31 -18.28
CA ARG A 2 1.87 28.62 -19.54
C ARG A 2 1.52 27.14 -19.26
N ASN A 3 0.35 26.69 -19.71
CA ASN A 3 -0.16 25.31 -19.63
C ASN A 3 -0.48 24.80 -18.21
N GLU A 4 -1.00 25.66 -17.34
CA GLU A 4 -1.40 25.31 -15.96
C GLU A 4 -2.57 24.32 -15.85
N HIS A 5 -3.37 24.18 -16.90
CA HIS A 5 -4.50 23.24 -16.96
C HIS A 5 -4.17 21.92 -17.66
N VAL A 6 -2.93 21.73 -18.13
CA VAL A 6 -2.54 20.48 -18.81
C VAL A 6 -2.10 19.45 -17.76
N PRO A 7 -2.74 18.27 -17.70
CA PRO A 7 -2.30 17.19 -16.82
C PRO A 7 -0.85 16.81 -17.10
N ARG A 8 -0.03 16.70 -16.04
CA ARG A 8 1.36 16.26 -16.12
C ARG A 8 1.58 15.07 -15.20
N GLU A 9 2.61 14.29 -15.52
CA GLU A 9 3.06 13.22 -14.64
C GLU A 9 3.54 13.80 -13.32
N MET A 10 3.00 13.27 -12.22
CA MET A 10 3.30 13.76 -10.87
C MET A 10 4.70 13.35 -10.38
N ALA A 11 5.38 12.44 -11.10
CA ALA A 11 6.68 11.89 -10.71
C ALA A 11 6.70 11.50 -9.21
N SER A 12 7.78 11.75 -8.50
CA SER A 12 7.90 11.43 -7.07
C SER A 12 6.91 12.16 -6.14
N ILE A 13 6.17 13.18 -6.60
CA ILE A 13 5.11 13.82 -5.78
C ILE A 13 4.01 12.80 -5.43
N THR A 14 3.81 11.78 -6.27
CA THR A 14 2.93 10.63 -5.99
C THR A 14 3.19 9.98 -4.63
N LYS A 15 4.45 9.96 -4.17
CA LYS A 15 4.83 9.37 -2.88
C LYS A 15 4.25 10.12 -1.68
N ILE A 16 3.89 11.40 -1.84
CA ILE A 16 3.17 12.15 -0.81
C ILE A 16 1.78 11.53 -0.61
N MET A 17 1.03 11.26 -1.68
CA MET A 17 -0.27 10.57 -1.57
C MET A 17 -0.12 9.17 -0.97
N THR A 18 0.91 8.41 -1.36
CA THR A 18 1.22 7.11 -0.76
C THR A 18 1.42 7.21 0.75
N SER A 19 2.27 8.15 1.19
CA SER A 19 2.52 8.38 2.62
C SER A 19 1.27 8.84 3.38
N TYR A 20 0.45 9.68 2.76
CA TYR A 20 -0.79 10.20 3.33
C TYR A 20 -1.82 9.08 3.53
N LEU A 21 -2.02 8.24 2.52
CA LEU A 21 -2.95 7.12 2.62
C LEU A 21 -2.50 6.09 3.67
N VAL A 22 -1.20 5.76 3.72
CA VAL A 22 -0.61 4.94 4.78
C VAL A 22 -0.93 5.52 6.16
N TYR A 23 -0.66 6.81 6.37
CA TYR A 23 -0.96 7.50 7.62
C TYR A 23 -2.45 7.43 7.99
N ARG A 24 -3.37 7.65 7.02
CA ARG A 24 -4.81 7.56 7.26
C ARG A 24 -5.23 6.17 7.72
N ILE A 25 -4.73 5.13 7.07
CA ILE A 25 -5.04 3.74 7.42
C ILE A 25 -4.51 3.43 8.81
N MET A 26 -3.24 3.78 9.09
CA MET A 26 -2.67 3.59 10.42
C MET A 26 -3.48 4.29 11.51
N LYS A 27 -3.89 5.54 11.29
CA LYS A 27 -4.72 6.30 12.23
C LYS A 27 -6.06 5.61 12.47
N ARG A 28 -6.71 5.12 11.40
CA ARG A 28 -8.02 4.43 11.48
C ARG A 28 -7.93 3.12 12.25
N PHE A 29 -6.89 2.32 12.01
CA PHE A 29 -6.71 1.00 12.63
C PHE A 29 -5.80 1.03 13.87
N LYS A 30 -5.40 2.22 14.34
CA LYS A 30 -4.51 2.43 15.51
C LYS A 30 -3.19 1.65 15.42
N ILE A 31 -2.63 1.57 14.22
CA ILE A 31 -1.35 0.89 13.94
C ILE A 31 -0.19 1.75 14.42
N ASN A 32 0.74 1.14 15.18
CA ASN A 32 1.95 1.82 15.63
C ASN A 32 3.07 1.64 14.57
N PRO A 33 3.56 2.72 13.93
CA PRO A 33 4.53 2.62 12.84
C PRO A 33 5.86 1.99 13.24
N LYS A 34 6.25 2.09 14.50
CA LYS A 34 7.52 1.55 15.00
C LYS A 34 7.43 0.06 15.37
N LYS A 35 6.22 -0.49 15.44
CA LYS A 35 5.97 -1.90 15.81
C LYS A 35 5.46 -2.72 14.64
N GLU A 36 4.74 -2.08 13.72
CA GLU A 36 4.26 -2.73 12.51
C GLU A 36 5.42 -3.01 11.56
N MET A 37 5.59 -4.26 11.16
CA MET A 37 6.72 -4.71 10.35
C MET A 37 6.27 -5.07 8.95
N ILE A 38 7.01 -4.59 7.96
CA ILE A 38 6.82 -4.88 6.55
C ILE A 38 7.98 -5.76 6.09
N THR A 39 7.65 -6.93 5.55
CA THR A 39 8.60 -7.74 4.80
C THR A 39 8.55 -7.35 3.33
N VAL A 40 9.72 -7.09 2.75
CA VAL A 40 9.88 -6.69 1.34
C VAL A 40 9.68 -7.89 0.43
N SER A 41 8.76 -7.78 -0.53
CA SER A 41 8.53 -8.81 -1.53
C SER A 41 9.54 -8.74 -2.68
N LYS A 42 9.71 -9.85 -3.41
CA LYS A 42 10.44 -9.89 -4.70
C LYS A 42 9.98 -8.82 -5.68
N TYR A 43 8.68 -8.54 -5.70
CA TYR A 43 8.10 -7.56 -6.60
C TYR A 43 8.52 -6.14 -6.20
N ALA A 44 8.40 -5.78 -4.92
CA ALA A 44 8.80 -4.48 -4.42
C ALA A 44 10.31 -4.22 -4.59
N SER A 45 11.17 -5.19 -4.26
CA SER A 45 12.62 -5.05 -4.45
C SER A 45 13.03 -4.99 -5.93
N GLY A 46 12.20 -5.51 -6.83
CA GLY A 46 12.43 -5.52 -8.27
C GLY A 46 11.98 -4.24 -9.00
N ILE A 47 11.38 -3.28 -8.30
CA ILE A 47 10.96 -2.02 -8.91
C ILE A 47 12.18 -1.19 -9.29
N THR A 48 12.18 -0.70 -10.53
CA THR A 48 13.28 0.08 -11.11
C THR A 48 13.24 1.55 -10.66
N GLY A 49 14.26 2.31 -11.06
CA GLY A 49 14.41 3.73 -10.75
C GLY A 49 14.99 4.00 -9.36
N THR A 50 14.56 5.09 -8.73
CA THR A 50 15.06 5.48 -7.41
C THR A 50 14.66 4.44 -6.36
N THR A 51 15.63 4.00 -5.56
CA THR A 51 15.49 2.88 -4.62
C THR A 51 16.09 3.25 -3.27
N ALA A 52 15.48 2.75 -2.19
CA ALA A 52 16.03 2.75 -0.84
C ALA A 52 17.01 1.57 -0.60
N LYS A 53 17.37 0.84 -1.67
CA LYS A 53 18.23 -0.35 -1.71
C LYS A 53 17.67 -1.53 -0.92
N LEU A 54 16.33 -1.65 -0.89
CA LEU A 54 15.65 -2.75 -0.23
C LEU A 54 15.83 -4.05 -1.01
N LYS A 55 16.04 -5.16 -0.29
CA LYS A 55 16.18 -6.50 -0.85
C LYS A 55 14.97 -7.36 -0.49
N GLU A 56 14.65 -8.33 -1.34
CA GLU A 56 13.64 -9.34 -1.02
C GLU A 56 13.94 -10.00 0.33
N GLY A 57 12.91 -10.09 1.18
CA GLY A 57 13.02 -10.68 2.51
C GLY A 57 13.48 -9.72 3.60
N ASP A 58 13.93 -8.50 3.27
CA ASP A 58 14.22 -7.48 4.29
C ASP A 58 12.95 -7.21 5.12
N ILE A 59 13.12 -7.04 6.43
CA ILE A 59 12.03 -6.77 7.37
C ILE A 59 12.32 -5.44 8.06
N LEU A 60 11.51 -4.43 7.78
CA LEU A 60 11.66 -3.09 8.36
C LEU A 60 10.33 -2.61 8.95
N SER A 61 10.41 -1.71 9.93
CA SER A 61 9.20 -1.11 10.47
C SER A 61 8.51 -0.20 9.44
N VAL A 62 7.21 0.04 9.58
CA VAL A 62 6.51 1.06 8.76
C VAL A 62 7.19 2.41 8.89
N TYR A 63 7.72 2.75 10.07
CA TYR A 63 8.50 3.97 10.29
C TYR A 63 9.71 4.04 9.37
N ASP A 64 10.53 2.99 9.32
CA ASP A 64 11.72 2.95 8.47
C ASP A 64 11.37 2.91 6.97
N MET A 65 10.29 2.19 6.61
CA MET A 65 9.77 2.19 5.25
C MET A 65 9.32 3.58 4.79
N LEU A 66 8.68 4.36 5.67
CA LEU A 66 8.33 5.75 5.37
C LEU A 66 9.59 6.63 5.23
N HIS A 67 10.67 6.36 5.96
CA HIS A 67 11.96 7.04 5.71
C HIS A 67 12.52 6.67 4.35
N GLY A 68 12.53 5.39 3.98
CA GLY A 68 12.92 4.93 2.65
C GLY A 68 12.05 5.53 1.53
N LEU A 69 10.76 5.76 1.80
CA LEU A 69 9.85 6.41 0.86
C LEU A 69 10.16 7.89 0.66
N LEU A 70 10.41 8.63 1.74
CA LEU A 70 10.41 10.10 1.72
C LEU A 70 11.81 10.71 1.62
N LEU A 71 12.85 10.05 2.15
CA LEU A 71 14.22 10.59 2.14
C LEU A 71 14.96 10.24 0.83
N PRO A 72 15.26 8.97 0.51
CA PRO A 72 15.86 8.65 -0.78
C PRO A 72 14.81 8.61 -1.90
N SER A 73 13.53 8.86 -1.64
CA SER A 73 12.45 8.76 -2.63
C SER A 73 12.33 7.35 -3.25
N GLY A 74 12.49 6.30 -2.44
CA GLY A 74 12.53 4.91 -2.89
C GLY A 74 11.20 4.39 -3.45
N ASN A 75 11.22 3.90 -4.69
CA ASN A 75 10.08 3.27 -5.37
C ASN A 75 9.78 1.88 -4.82
N ASP A 76 10.83 1.17 -4.41
CA ASP A 76 10.78 -0.10 -3.68
C ASP A 76 10.03 0.06 -2.36
N ALA A 77 10.37 1.08 -1.57
CA ALA A 77 9.68 1.41 -0.32
C ALA A 77 8.20 1.77 -0.56
N ALA A 78 7.91 2.57 -1.59
CA ALA A 78 6.54 2.90 -1.97
C ALA A 78 5.71 1.67 -2.32
N THR A 79 6.32 0.72 -3.03
CA THR A 79 5.65 -0.50 -3.48
C THR A 79 5.44 -1.46 -2.31
N ALA A 80 6.43 -1.65 -1.44
CA ALA A 80 6.30 -2.47 -0.24
C ALA A 80 5.20 -1.94 0.71
N LEU A 81 5.14 -0.61 0.90
CA LEU A 81 4.06 0.02 1.65
C LEU A 81 2.69 -0.22 1.01
N ALA A 82 2.57 -0.04 -0.31
CA ALA A 82 1.33 -0.27 -1.03
C ALA A 82 0.84 -1.72 -0.90
N GLU A 83 1.72 -2.70 -1.08
CA GLU A 83 1.41 -4.12 -0.92
C GLU A 83 0.87 -4.45 0.48
N HIS A 84 1.57 -3.98 1.51
CA HIS A 84 1.21 -4.25 2.89
C HIS A 84 -0.14 -3.63 3.26
N PHE A 85 -0.32 -2.33 3.00
CA PHE A 85 -1.54 -1.62 3.37
C PHE A 85 -2.75 -1.97 2.50
N ALA A 86 -2.54 -2.46 1.26
CA ALA A 86 -3.61 -3.01 0.45
C ALA A 86 -4.30 -4.23 1.09
N VAL A 87 -3.57 -5.06 1.82
CA VAL A 87 -4.17 -6.20 2.53
C VAL A 87 -5.14 -5.72 3.60
N ILE A 88 -4.75 -4.70 4.37
CA ILE A 88 -5.61 -4.08 5.39
C ILE A 88 -6.87 -3.49 4.76
N ILE A 89 -6.74 -2.80 3.62
CA ILE A 89 -7.88 -2.27 2.86
C ILE A 89 -8.81 -3.40 2.41
N LYS A 90 -8.26 -4.48 1.84
CA LYS A 90 -9.02 -5.63 1.35
C LYS A 90 -9.86 -6.25 2.47
N GLU A 91 -9.23 -6.49 3.61
CA GLU A 91 -9.89 -7.08 4.77
C GLU A 91 -10.98 -6.17 5.36
N ASP A 92 -10.73 -4.86 5.41
CA ASP A 92 -11.74 -3.89 5.86
C ASP A 92 -12.97 -3.89 4.96
N ARG A 93 -12.77 -3.92 3.63
CA ARG A 93 -13.86 -4.02 2.66
C ARG A 93 -14.64 -5.33 2.82
N GLU A 94 -13.95 -6.45 3.04
CA GLU A 94 -14.58 -7.76 3.28
C GLU A 94 -15.41 -7.75 4.59
N LYS A 95 -14.87 -7.21 5.68
CA LYS A 95 -15.58 -7.06 6.96
C LYS A 95 -16.82 -6.20 6.82
N GLN A 96 -16.74 -5.08 6.09
CA GLN A 96 -17.89 -4.22 5.82
C GLN A 96 -18.95 -4.94 4.97
N ALA A 97 -18.56 -5.67 3.94
CA ALA A 97 -19.47 -6.41 3.09
C ALA A 97 -20.19 -7.56 3.84
N ILE A 98 -19.50 -8.24 4.77
CA ILE A 98 -20.11 -9.25 5.65
C ILE A 98 -21.08 -8.57 6.61
N SER A 99 -20.67 -7.47 7.25
CA SER A 99 -21.51 -6.73 8.19
C SER A 99 -22.77 -6.16 7.54
N SER A 100 -22.70 -5.73 6.28
CA SER A 100 -23.86 -5.23 5.53
C SER A 100 -24.82 -6.34 5.12
N LYS A 101 -24.31 -7.56 4.85
CA LYS A 101 -25.12 -8.72 4.47
C LYS A 101 -25.76 -9.43 5.68
N ASN A 102 -25.07 -9.50 6.82
CA ASN A 102 -25.60 -10.11 8.03
C ASN A 102 -25.01 -9.47 9.31
N PRO A 103 -25.72 -8.50 9.93
CA PRO A 103 -25.23 -7.77 11.10
C PRO A 103 -24.95 -8.63 12.34
N ARG A 104 -25.52 -9.85 12.42
CA ARG A 104 -25.34 -10.75 13.58
C ARG A 104 -24.00 -11.49 13.57
N LEU A 105 -23.41 -11.75 12.40
CA LEU A 105 -22.12 -12.42 12.25
C LEU A 105 -20.92 -11.50 12.52
N ALA A 106 -21.09 -10.18 12.38
CA ALA A 106 -20.02 -9.20 12.57
C ALA A 106 -19.47 -9.16 14.02
N LYS A 107 -20.28 -9.56 15.02
CA LYS A 107 -19.90 -9.53 16.45
C LYS A 107 -19.02 -10.70 16.90
N GLN A 108 -18.95 -11.80 16.13
CA GLN A 108 -18.19 -13.00 16.52
C GLN A 108 -16.69 -12.93 16.15
N ASN A 109 -16.29 -11.98 15.30
CA ASN A 109 -14.95 -11.95 14.69
C ASN A 109 -13.99 -10.97 15.41
N SER A 110 -14.23 -10.67 16.69
CA SER A 110 -13.45 -9.71 17.48
C SER A 110 -12.13 -10.26 18.05
N LYS A 111 -11.84 -11.55 17.83
CA LYS A 111 -10.56 -12.19 18.18
C LYS A 111 -9.90 -12.70 16.91
N GLY A 112 -8.87 -12.01 16.44
CA GLY A 112 -8.11 -12.44 15.28
C GLY A 112 -6.88 -11.58 15.08
N GLU A 113 -5.88 -11.82 15.94
CA GLU A 113 -4.51 -11.47 15.59
C GLU A 113 -4.14 -12.17 14.26
N TRP A 114 -3.92 -11.34 13.25
CA TRP A 114 -2.87 -11.41 12.24
C TRP A 114 -2.59 -12.74 11.50
N GLU A 115 -3.03 -12.82 10.23
CA GLU A 115 -2.60 -13.84 9.25
C GLU A 115 -1.91 -13.23 8.00
N PHE A 116 -1.36 -12.01 8.10
CA PHE A 116 -0.65 -11.35 6.98
C PHE A 116 0.58 -12.16 6.52
N ASN A 117 1.41 -12.59 7.48
CA ASN A 117 2.62 -13.38 7.19
C ASN A 117 2.29 -14.74 6.54
N LYS A 118 1.19 -15.39 6.93
CA LYS A 118 0.80 -16.68 6.33
C LYS A 118 0.22 -16.51 4.93
N MET A 119 -0.47 -15.40 4.66
CA MET A 119 -1.09 -15.16 3.35
C MET A 119 -0.05 -14.80 2.27
N ILE A 120 1.03 -14.09 2.60
CA ILE A 120 2.09 -13.71 1.63
C ILE A 120 3.29 -14.66 1.69
N TYR A 121 3.73 -15.06 2.89
CA TYR A 121 4.95 -15.84 3.10
C TYR A 121 4.69 -17.31 3.49
N GLY A 122 3.47 -17.69 3.86
CA GLY A 122 3.15 -19.00 4.43
C GLY A 122 2.95 -20.17 3.47
N HIS A 123 3.11 -20.00 2.15
CA HIS A 123 3.08 -21.13 1.21
C HIS A 123 4.32 -21.12 0.30
N SER A 124 5.14 -22.17 0.45
CA SER A 124 6.32 -22.51 -0.35
C SER A 124 5.93 -23.01 -1.76
N GLY A 125 5.23 -22.18 -2.54
CA GLY A 125 4.77 -22.52 -3.88
C GLY A 125 4.98 -21.42 -4.91
N ILE A 126 5.90 -21.70 -5.85
CA ILE A 126 6.10 -21.16 -7.22
C ILE A 126 5.87 -19.64 -7.44
N ASP A 127 6.99 -18.93 -7.59
CA ASP A 127 7.25 -17.51 -7.81
C ASP A 127 6.22 -16.68 -8.62
N ASN A 128 5.53 -17.25 -9.62
CA ASN A 128 4.58 -16.49 -10.44
C ASN A 128 3.28 -16.11 -9.72
N LYS A 129 2.76 -16.98 -8.83
CA LYS A 129 1.52 -16.67 -8.10
C LYS A 129 1.71 -15.53 -7.09
N LYS A 130 2.91 -15.46 -6.50
CA LYS A 130 3.29 -14.39 -5.56
C LYS A 130 3.38 -13.03 -6.27
N ALA A 131 4.02 -12.96 -7.44
CA ALA A 131 4.12 -11.74 -8.22
C ALA A 131 2.77 -11.20 -8.73
N VAL A 132 1.87 -12.08 -9.20
CA VAL A 132 0.51 -11.68 -9.61
C VAL A 132 -0.28 -11.13 -8.42
N LYS A 133 -0.14 -11.74 -7.24
CA LYS A 133 -0.78 -11.28 -6.01
C LYS A 133 -0.28 -9.89 -5.59
N SER A 134 1.03 -9.68 -5.62
CA SER A 134 1.68 -8.38 -5.40
C SER A 134 1.11 -7.28 -6.30
N ARG A 135 1.05 -7.52 -7.61
CA ARG A 135 0.49 -6.55 -8.58
C ARG A 135 -0.97 -6.19 -8.29
N ASN A 136 -1.79 -7.18 -7.94
CA ASN A 136 -3.20 -6.94 -7.61
C ASN A 136 -3.38 -6.12 -6.33
N LEU A 137 -2.53 -6.35 -5.32
CA LEU A 137 -2.51 -5.54 -4.10
C LEU A 137 -2.09 -4.10 -4.38
N VAL A 138 -1.05 -3.90 -5.18
CA VAL A 138 -0.64 -2.54 -5.59
C VAL A 138 -1.76 -1.84 -6.37
N LYS A 139 -2.44 -2.53 -7.29
CA LYS A 139 -3.60 -1.98 -8.00
C LYS A 139 -4.72 -1.57 -7.05
N LEU A 140 -5.05 -2.41 -6.07
CA LEU A 140 -6.04 -2.10 -5.04
C LEU A 140 -5.65 -0.84 -4.23
N PHE A 141 -4.37 -0.70 -3.88
CA PHE A 141 -3.88 0.48 -3.20
C PHE A 141 -4.01 1.74 -4.06
N VAL A 142 -3.65 1.66 -5.34
CA VAL A 142 -3.77 2.78 -6.30
C VAL A 142 -5.23 3.20 -6.50
N GLU A 143 -6.17 2.26 -6.56
CA GLU A 143 -7.60 2.57 -6.57
C GLU A 143 -8.00 3.39 -5.33
N GLU A 144 -7.46 3.04 -4.15
CA GLU A 144 -7.71 3.76 -2.91
C GLU A 144 -7.02 5.14 -2.88
N MET A 145 -5.84 5.28 -3.50
CA MET A 145 -5.20 6.58 -3.71
C MET A 145 -6.08 7.50 -4.56
N ASN A 146 -6.63 6.99 -5.66
CA ASN A 146 -7.52 7.76 -6.55
C ASN A 146 -8.83 8.14 -5.86
N LYS A 147 -9.44 7.22 -5.09
CA LYS A 147 -10.60 7.57 -4.25
C LYS A 147 -10.26 8.66 -3.24
N THR A 148 -9.08 8.56 -2.61
CA THR A 148 -8.60 9.57 -1.67
C THR A 148 -8.37 10.91 -2.35
N ALA A 149 -7.88 10.94 -3.60
CA ALA A 149 -7.72 12.15 -4.39
C ALA A 149 -9.06 12.87 -4.60
N VAL A 150 -10.10 12.12 -5.00
CA VAL A 150 -11.46 12.65 -5.16
C VAL A 150 -12.01 13.19 -3.85
N LEU A 151 -11.79 12.48 -2.73
CA LEU A 151 -12.20 12.95 -1.39
C LEU A 151 -11.47 14.22 -0.93
N LEU A 152 -10.28 14.49 -1.47
CA LEU A 152 -9.51 15.70 -1.23
C LEU A 152 -9.78 16.79 -2.29
N GLU A 153 -10.82 16.63 -3.10
CA GLU A 153 -11.19 17.57 -4.18
C GLU A 153 -10.09 17.75 -5.25
N MET A 154 -9.17 16.78 -5.35
CA MET A 154 -8.10 16.77 -6.35
C MET A 154 -8.60 16.18 -7.68
N HIS A 155 -9.67 16.76 -8.25
CA HIS A 155 -10.40 16.19 -9.40
C HIS A 155 -9.58 15.97 -10.67
N ASN A 156 -8.47 16.71 -10.82
CA ASN A 156 -7.57 16.60 -11.98
C ASN A 156 -6.34 15.71 -11.72
N THR A 157 -6.36 14.93 -10.64
CA THR A 157 -5.25 14.04 -10.26
C THR A 157 -5.66 12.57 -10.40
N SER A 158 -4.83 11.80 -11.09
CA SER A 158 -4.96 10.34 -11.19
C SER A 158 -3.59 9.70 -10.99
N TYR A 159 -3.55 8.62 -10.22
CA TYR A 159 -2.38 7.83 -9.92
C TYR A 159 -2.47 6.49 -10.65
N SER A 160 -1.36 6.08 -11.27
CA SER A 160 -1.23 4.78 -11.95
C SER A 160 -0.45 3.75 -11.11
N ASN A 161 0.37 4.21 -10.15
CA ASN A 161 1.20 3.40 -9.26
C ASN A 161 1.56 4.21 -8.00
N PRO A 162 2.11 3.58 -6.93
CA PRO A 162 2.38 4.26 -5.67
C PRO A 162 3.69 5.07 -5.63
N HIS A 163 4.54 4.96 -6.66
CA HIS A 163 5.87 5.58 -6.70
C HIS A 163 5.97 6.78 -7.66
N GLY A 164 5.04 6.87 -8.62
CA GLY A 164 4.94 7.90 -9.64
C GLY A 164 5.91 7.76 -10.81
N MET A 165 6.44 6.56 -11.07
CA MET A 165 7.19 6.33 -12.32
C MET A 165 6.21 6.07 -13.46
N CYS A 166 6.56 6.51 -14.66
CA CYS A 166 5.72 6.46 -15.84
C CYS A 166 5.85 5.13 -16.57
#